data_AF-A0A932Z1Y3-F1
#
_entry.id   AF-A0A932Z1Y3-F1
#
_cell.length_a   1.000
_cell.length_b   1.000
_cell.length_c   1.000
_cell.angle_alpha   90.00
_cell.angle_beta   90.00
_cell.angle_gamma   90.00
#
_symmetry.space_group_name_H-M   'P 1'
#
loop_
_entity.id
_entity.type
_entity.pdbx_description
1 polymer ?
#
loop_
_entity_poly.entity_id
_entity_poly.type
_entity_poly.pdbx_seq_one_letter_code
_entity_poly.pdbx_strand_id
1 'polypeptide(L)'
;MIFDIKTLATIDLLVQGLLMATVLGAAYLAKVRHQLIRHCRIIRVVVAIQLLIILFRMLPLMLDYLKNPGLFFQTEMLIHHSLGILLILLWVYINLAVMGRVRVLGRLVMYMRTALLVWGLVFLLGLHLYLRIYVLS
;
A
#
# COMPACT_ATOMS: atom_id res chain seq x y z
N MET A 1 16.29 -7.11 21.08
CA MET A 1 15.74 -7.32 19.74
C MET A 1 16.92 -7.68 18.84
N ILE A 2 16.90 -8.80 18.12
CA ILE A 2 18.07 -9.32 17.38
C ILE A 2 18.40 -8.45 16.14
N PHE A 3 17.45 -7.63 15.67
CA PHE A 3 17.63 -6.72 14.54
C PHE A 3 17.46 -5.26 14.96
N ASP A 4 18.29 -4.39 14.38
CA ASP A 4 18.17 -2.94 14.50
C ASP A 4 16.87 -2.43 13.83
N ILE A 5 16.24 -1.42 14.42
CA ILE A 5 14.96 -0.84 13.97
C ILE A 5 15.11 -0.30 12.54
N LYS A 6 16.26 0.32 12.23
CA LYS A 6 16.58 0.80 10.88
C LYS A 6 16.67 -0.34 9.85
N THR A 7 17.26 -1.46 10.22
CA THR A 7 17.31 -2.67 9.36
C THR A 7 15.90 -3.19 9.09
N LEU A 8 15.06 -3.27 10.13
CA LEU A 8 13.67 -3.70 10.00
C LEU A 8 12.87 -2.78 9.06
N ALA A 9 13.01 -1.46 9.22
CA ALA A 9 12.34 -0.47 8.37
C ALA A 9 12.83 -0.52 6.91
N THR A 10 14.12 -0.75 6.69
CA THR A 10 14.68 -0.96 5.34
C THR A 10 14.05 -2.17 4.67
N ILE A 11 13.95 -3.29 5.39
CA ILE A 11 13.33 -4.52 4.87
C ILE A 11 11.86 -4.25 4.50
N ASP A 12 11.11 -3.54 5.35
CA ASP A 12 9.72 -3.20 5.05
C ASP A 12 9.57 -2.34 3.80
N LEU A 13 10.45 -1.37 3.60
CA LEU A 13 10.46 -0.52 2.42
C LEU A 13 10.78 -1.33 1.15
N LEU A 14 11.75 -2.24 1.23
CA LEU A 14 12.09 -3.14 0.11
C LEU A 14 10.93 -4.06 -0.26
N VAL A 15 10.26 -4.65 0.74
CA VAL A 15 9.08 -5.50 0.52
C VAL A 15 7.94 -4.69 -0.11
N GLN A 16 7.66 -3.48 0.39
CA GLN A 16 6.66 -2.60 -0.23
C GLN A 16 7.03 -2.22 -1.67
N GLY A 17 8.30 -1.96 -1.95
CA GLY A 17 8.80 -1.70 -3.30
C GLY A 17 8.57 -2.90 -4.23
N LEU A 18 8.82 -4.11 -3.75
CA LEU A 18 8.55 -5.35 -4.49
C LEU A 18 7.05 -5.55 -4.74
N LEU A 19 6.19 -5.29 -3.75
CA LEU A 19 4.74 -5.37 -3.91
C LEU A 19 4.26 -4.33 -4.94
N MET A 20 4.76 -3.10 -4.87
CA MET A 20 4.46 -2.05 -5.84
C MET A 20 4.87 -2.46 -7.27
N ALA A 21 6.10 -2.97 -7.44
CA ALA A 21 6.57 -3.48 -8.73
C ALA A 21 5.67 -4.62 -9.26
N THR A 22 5.21 -5.51 -8.37
CA THR A 22 4.30 -6.60 -8.72
C THR A 22 2.94 -6.08 -9.17
N VAL A 23 2.39 -5.05 -8.51
CA VAL A 23 1.14 -4.40 -8.90
C VAL A 23 1.27 -3.72 -10.26
N LEU A 24 2.37 -3.01 -10.51
CA LEU A 24 2.66 -2.41 -11.82
C LEU A 24 2.79 -3.48 -12.90
N GLY A 25 3.49 -4.57 -12.63
CA GLY A 25 3.61 -5.71 -13.54
C GLY A 25 2.25 -6.36 -13.83
N ALA A 26 1.39 -6.51 -12.83
CA ALA A 26 0.03 -7.02 -13.00
C ALA A 26 -0.84 -6.06 -13.82
N ALA A 27 -0.70 -4.75 -13.65
CA ALA A 27 -1.40 -3.74 -14.44
C ALA A 27 -0.93 -3.76 -15.90
N TYR A 28 0.37 -3.92 -16.13
CA TYR A 28 0.95 -4.10 -17.46
C TYR A 28 0.42 -5.37 -18.15
N LEU A 29 0.35 -6.50 -17.42
CA LEU A 29 -0.18 -7.76 -17.93
C LEU A 29 -1.66 -7.63 -18.35
N ALA A 30 -2.46 -6.93 -17.56
CA ALA A 30 -3.86 -6.65 -17.90
C ALA A 30 -3.99 -5.77 -19.15
N LYS A 31 -3.16 -4.73 -19.27
CA LYS A 31 -3.24 -3.76 -20.37
C LYS A 31 -2.71 -4.29 -21.69
N VAL A 32 -1.56 -4.98 -21.67
CA VAL A 32 -0.83 -5.37 -22.90
C VAL A 32 -1.13 -6.80 -23.31
N ARG A 33 -1.26 -7.72 -22.36
CA ARG A 33 -1.52 -9.14 -22.65
C ARG A 33 -2.99 -9.51 -22.51
N HIS A 34 -3.86 -8.57 -22.13
CA HIS A 34 -5.30 -8.77 -21.89
C HIS A 34 -5.64 -9.90 -20.90
N GLN A 35 -4.71 -10.29 -20.01
CA GLN A 35 -4.90 -11.40 -19.07
C GLN A 35 -5.54 -10.95 -17.75
N LEU A 36 -6.80 -10.56 -17.79
CA LEU A 36 -7.54 -10.03 -16.63
C LEU A 36 -7.65 -11.03 -15.47
N ILE A 37 -7.81 -12.32 -15.76
CA ILE A 37 -7.92 -13.35 -14.71
C ILE A 37 -6.62 -13.44 -13.89
N ARG A 38 -5.47 -13.43 -14.55
CA ARG A 38 -4.16 -13.47 -13.88
C ARG A 38 -3.91 -12.18 -13.10
N HIS A 39 -4.28 -11.02 -13.66
CA HIS A 39 -4.24 -9.75 -12.96
C HIS A 39 -5.02 -9.80 -11.64
N CYS A 40 -6.29 -10.21 -11.67
CA CYS A 40 -7.13 -10.28 -10.47
C CYS A 40 -6.55 -11.23 -9.41
N ARG A 41 -6.00 -12.38 -9.84
CA ARG A 41 -5.36 -13.34 -8.92
C ARG A 41 -4.10 -12.75 -8.26
N ILE A 42 -3.22 -12.12 -9.03
CA ILE A 42 -2.00 -11.49 -8.52
C ILE A 42 -2.36 -10.37 -7.54
N ILE A 43 -3.25 -9.45 -7.92
CA ILE A 43 -3.67 -8.33 -7.07
C ILE A 43 -4.28 -8.81 -5.75
N ARG A 44 -5.10 -9.88 -5.78
CA ARG A 44 -5.68 -10.45 -4.55
C ARG A 44 -4.61 -10.95 -3.58
N VAL A 45 -3.59 -11.66 -4.09
CA VAL A 45 -2.48 -12.17 -3.27
C VAL A 45 -1.63 -11.02 -2.73
N VAL A 46 -1.26 -10.07 -3.58
CA VAL A 46 -0.43 -8.90 -3.19
C VAL A 46 -1.13 -8.08 -2.11
N VAL A 47 -2.42 -7.81 -2.24
CA VAL A 47 -3.14 -7.04 -1.21
C VAL A 47 -3.30 -7.83 0.09
N ALA A 48 -3.52 -9.14 0.04
CA ALA A 48 -3.53 -9.97 1.25
C ALA A 48 -2.18 -9.90 1.99
N ILE A 49 -1.06 -9.99 1.27
CA ILE A 49 0.28 -9.84 1.83
C ILE A 49 0.47 -8.43 2.42
N GLN A 50 0.03 -7.38 1.70
CA GLN A 50 0.12 -6.00 2.16
C GLN A 50 -0.64 -5.79 3.50
N LEU A 51 -1.83 -6.38 3.63
CA LEU A 51 -2.61 -6.31 4.87
C LEU A 51 -1.89 -6.98 6.04
N LEU A 52 -1.27 -8.15 5.82
CA LEU A 52 -0.48 -8.83 6.84
C LEU A 52 0.71 -7.98 7.28
N ILE A 53 1.42 -7.35 6.35
CA ILE A 53 2.54 -6.46 6.67
C ILE A 53 2.09 -5.26 7.51
N ILE A 54 0.96 -4.64 7.15
CA ILE A 54 0.40 -3.51 7.91
C ILE A 54 0.10 -3.93 9.35
N LEU A 55 -0.60 -5.06 9.53
CA LEU A 55 -1.03 -5.55 10.84
C LEU A 55 0.15 -5.93 11.75
N PHE A 56 1.14 -6.65 11.20
CA PHE A 56 2.20 -7.24 12.01
C PHE A 56 3.47 -6.39 12.13
N ARG A 57 3.72 -5.45 11.21
CA ARG A 57 4.96 -4.65 11.20
C ARG A 57 4.73 -3.17 11.34
N MET A 58 3.86 -2.58 10.52
CA MET A 58 3.72 -1.12 10.48
C MET A 58 3.00 -0.53 11.70
N LEU A 59 1.94 -1.20 12.18
CA LEU A 59 1.14 -0.70 13.30
C LEU A 59 1.93 -0.61 14.63
N PRO A 60 2.72 -1.62 15.04
CA PRO A 60 3.54 -1.54 16.25
C PRO A 60 4.62 -0.46 16.18
N LEU A 61 5.31 -0.35 15.03
CA LEU A 61 6.39 0.63 14.83
C LEU A 61 5.88 2.08 14.94
N MET A 62 4.67 2.37 14.45
CA MET A 62 4.09 3.72 14.53
C MET A 62 3.83 4.16 15.97
N LEU A 63 3.30 3.27 16.82
CA LEU A 63 2.95 3.60 18.20
C LEU A 63 4.16 4.05 19.02
N ASP A 64 5.35 3.55 18.69
CA ASP A 64 6.59 3.97 19.34
C ASP A 64 7.05 5.37 18.89
N TYR A 65 6.84 5.74 17.62
CA TYR A 65 7.20 7.07 17.09
C TYR A 65 6.24 8.20 17.48
N LEU A 66 5.02 7.87 17.92
CA LEU A 66 4.01 8.85 18.36
C LEU A 66 4.27 9.47 19.74
N LYS A 67 5.33 9.03 20.45
CA LYS A 67 5.61 9.49 21.82
C LYS A 67 6.13 10.93 21.90
N ASN A 68 6.74 11.50 20.84
CA ASN A 68 7.10 12.94 20.75
C ASN A 68 7.40 13.46 19.31
N PRO A 69 6.48 13.35 18.34
CA PRO A 69 6.74 13.84 16.99
C PRO A 69 6.40 15.34 16.80
N GLY A 70 7.20 16.04 16.01
CA GLY A 70 6.88 17.41 15.56
C GLY A 70 5.62 17.45 14.68
N LEU A 71 4.90 18.59 14.70
CA LEU A 71 3.58 18.80 14.08
C LEU A 71 3.49 18.37 12.59
N PHE A 72 4.52 18.66 11.79
CA PHE A 72 4.57 18.28 10.37
C PHE A 72 4.64 16.76 10.17
N PHE A 73 5.41 16.06 11.00
CA PHE A 73 5.55 14.61 10.91
C PHE A 73 4.25 13.88 11.30
N GLN A 74 3.52 14.39 12.29
CA GLN A 74 2.20 13.85 12.65
C GLN A 74 1.21 13.93 11.49
N THR A 75 1.19 15.08 10.80
CA THR A 75 0.26 15.32 9.68
C THR A 75 0.59 14.41 8.49
N GLU A 76 1.87 14.28 8.12
CA GLU A 76 2.32 13.37 7.06
C GLU A 76 1.96 11.91 7.38
N MET A 77 2.17 11.47 8.63
CA MET A 77 1.83 10.12 9.08
C MET A 77 0.33 9.85 8.99
N LEU A 78 -0.50 10.81 9.41
CA LEU A 78 -1.96 10.72 9.34
C LEU A 78 -2.45 10.62 7.90
N ILE A 79 -1.88 11.44 6.99
CA ILE A 79 -2.20 11.39 5.55
C ILE A 79 -1.82 10.02 4.98
N HIS A 80 -0.63 9.50 5.30
CA HIS A 80 -0.19 8.18 4.83
C HIS A 80 -1.17 7.07 5.24
N HIS A 81 -1.60 7.08 6.51
CA HIS A 81 -2.53 6.09 7.03
C HIS A 81 -3.93 6.23 6.41
N SER A 82 -4.43 7.46 6.27
CA SER A 82 -5.72 7.74 5.65
C SER A 82 -5.76 7.25 4.19
N LEU A 83 -4.69 7.49 3.44
CA LEU A 83 -4.53 6.96 2.08
C LEU A 83 -4.44 5.43 2.06
N GLY A 84 -3.76 4.82 3.04
CA GLY A 84 -3.72 3.36 3.21
C GLY A 84 -5.10 2.76 3.45
N ILE A 85 -5.91 3.36 4.33
CA ILE A 85 -7.30 2.95 4.58
C ILE A 85 -8.15 3.09 3.32
N LEU A 86 -8.05 4.23 2.63
CA LEU A 86 -8.74 4.46 1.36
C LEU A 86 -8.38 3.38 0.32
N LEU A 87 -7.10 3.01 0.23
CA LEU A 87 -6.65 1.94 -0.67
C LEU A 87 -7.29 0.59 -0.34
N ILE A 88 -7.38 0.24 0.95
CA ILE A 88 -8.03 -1.00 1.40
C ILE A 88 -9.52 -0.98 1.00
N LEU A 89 -10.22 0.13 1.25
CA LEU A 89 -11.64 0.28 0.88
C LEU A 89 -11.85 0.15 -0.63
N LEU A 90 -10.99 0.78 -1.44
CA LEU A 90 -11.02 0.65 -2.90
C LEU A 90 -10.82 -0.80 -3.33
N TRP A 91 -9.86 -1.52 -2.73
CA TRP A 91 -9.63 -2.92 -3.04
C TRP A 91 -10.80 -3.81 -2.67
N VAL A 92 -11.38 -3.65 -1.48
CA VAL A 92 -12.58 -4.40 -1.06
C VAL A 92 -13.71 -4.18 -2.06
N TYR A 93 -13.97 -2.92 -2.43
CA TYR A 93 -15.00 -2.59 -3.43
C TYR A 93 -14.72 -3.24 -4.79
N ILE A 94 -13.49 -3.13 -5.31
CA ILE A 94 -13.10 -3.73 -6.60
C ILE A 94 -13.26 -5.25 -6.55
N ASN A 95 -12.83 -5.91 -5.47
CA ASN A 95 -12.92 -7.37 -5.36
C ASN A 95 -14.38 -7.83 -5.27
N LEU A 96 -15.23 -7.14 -4.51
CA LEU A 96 -16.66 -7.43 -4.47
C LEU A 96 -17.33 -7.24 -5.83
N ALA A 97 -16.96 -6.18 -6.55
CA ALA A 97 -17.45 -5.89 -7.90
C ALA A 97 -17.05 -6.97 -8.91
N VAL A 98 -15.78 -7.38 -8.91
CA VAL A 98 -15.26 -8.45 -9.79
C VAL A 98 -15.91 -9.80 -9.48
N MET A 99 -16.24 -10.07 -8.22
CA MET A 99 -16.97 -11.28 -7.80
C MET A 99 -18.48 -11.23 -8.07
N GLY A 100 -19.00 -10.14 -8.64
CA GLY A 100 -20.44 -9.96 -8.89
C GLY A 100 -21.29 -9.82 -7.64
N ARG A 101 -20.69 -9.49 -6.48
CA ARG A 101 -21.39 -9.35 -5.19
C ARG A 101 -21.99 -7.97 -4.98
N VAL A 102 -21.50 -6.96 -5.70
CA VAL A 102 -22.03 -5.59 -5.69
C VAL A 102 -22.18 -5.07 -7.11
N ARG A 103 -23.14 -4.16 -7.34
CA ARG A 103 -23.28 -3.48 -8.63
C ARG A 103 -22.17 -2.44 -8.78
N VAL A 104 -21.51 -2.44 -9.94
CA VAL A 104 -20.50 -1.42 -10.26
C VAL A 104 -21.19 -0.09 -10.52
N LEU A 105 -20.88 0.90 -9.71
CA LEU A 105 -21.27 2.28 -9.99
C LEU A 105 -20.31 2.86 -11.04
N GLY A 106 -20.72 3.00 -12.30
CA GLY A 106 -19.87 3.53 -13.37
C GLY A 106 -18.85 2.51 -13.91
N ARG A 107 -17.62 2.96 -14.19
CA ARG A 107 -16.59 2.14 -14.87
C ARG A 107 -15.60 1.54 -13.86
N LEU A 108 -15.59 0.22 -13.72
CA LEU A 108 -14.67 -0.51 -12.82
C LEU A 108 -13.20 -0.13 -13.00
N VAL A 109 -12.79 0.10 -14.24
CA VAL A 109 -11.42 0.52 -14.59
C VAL A 109 -11.00 1.83 -13.92
N MET A 110 -11.93 2.76 -13.66
CA MET A 110 -11.62 4.00 -12.95
C MET A 110 -11.19 3.70 -11.52
N TYR A 111 -11.94 2.87 -10.78
CA TYR A 111 -11.57 2.46 -9.43
C TYR A 111 -10.23 1.74 -9.37
N MET A 112 -9.95 0.86 -10.33
CA MET A 112 -8.65 0.17 -10.43
C MET A 112 -7.49 1.15 -10.65
N ARG A 113 -7.67 2.16 -11.50
CA ARG A 113 -6.67 3.20 -11.73
C ARG A 113 -6.49 4.10 -10.50
N THR A 114 -7.58 4.48 -9.83
CA THR A 114 -7.53 5.24 -8.59
C THR A 114 -6.81 4.46 -7.50
N ALA A 115 -7.08 3.16 -7.34
CA ALA A 115 -6.36 2.31 -6.40
C ALA A 115 -4.86 2.28 -6.70
N LEU A 116 -4.47 2.15 -7.97
CA LEU A 116 -3.06 2.20 -8.37
C LEU A 116 -2.40 3.54 -8.02
N LEU A 117 -3.07 4.66 -8.30
CA LEU A 117 -2.57 6.01 -7.97
C LEU A 117 -2.43 6.20 -6.46
N VAL A 118 -3.46 5.83 -5.68
CA VAL A 118 -3.43 5.92 -4.22
C VAL A 118 -2.32 5.05 -3.66
N TRP A 119 -2.14 3.82 -4.16
CA TRP A 119 -1.03 2.97 -3.75
C TRP A 119 0.32 3.64 -4.03
N GLY A 120 0.49 4.23 -5.21
CA GLY A 120 1.70 4.99 -5.56
C GLY A 120 1.98 6.12 -4.58
N LEU A 121 0.96 6.93 -4.24
CA LEU A 121 1.07 8.02 -3.28
C LEU A 121 1.42 7.52 -1.87
N VAL A 122 0.77 6.45 -1.40
CA VAL A 122 1.08 5.82 -0.11
C VAL A 122 2.55 5.40 -0.08
N PHE A 123 3.03 4.70 -1.12
CA PHE A 123 4.42 4.26 -1.19
C PHE A 123 5.42 5.42 -1.18
N LEU A 124 5.18 6.46 -1.98
CA LEU A 124 6.06 7.63 -2.03
C LEU A 124 6.11 8.37 -0.69
N LEU A 125 4.96 8.51 -0.02
CA LEU A 125 4.91 9.13 1.30
C LEU A 125 5.58 8.26 2.37
N GLY A 126 5.44 6.93 2.28
CA GLY A 126 6.17 5.99 3.16
C GLY A 126 7.69 6.06 2.96
N LEU A 127 8.15 6.16 1.70
CA LEU A 127 9.56 6.38 1.36
C LEU A 127 10.06 7.71 1.92
N HIS A 128 9.28 8.79 1.76
CA HIS A 128 9.62 10.11 2.30
C HIS A 128 9.79 10.07 3.82
N LEU A 129 8.83 9.46 4.54
CA LEU A 129 8.89 9.29 5.98
C LEU A 129 10.12 8.47 6.40
N TYR A 130 10.43 7.37 5.71
CA TYR A 130 11.62 6.57 5.97
C TYR A 130 12.91 7.39 5.83
N LEU A 131 13.06 8.15 4.74
CA LEU A 131 14.24 9.00 4.52
C LEU A 131 14.38 10.06 5.62
N ARG A 132 13.27 10.66 6.03
CA ARG A 132 13.24 11.67 7.10
C ARG A 132 13.65 11.12 8.46
N ILE A 133 13.29 9.88 8.79
CA ILE A 133 13.53 9.25 10.11
C ILE A 133 14.91 8.61 10.23
N TYR A 134 15.48 8.07 9.15
CA TYR A 134 16.67 7.21 9.23
C TYR A 134 17.87 7.68 8.43
N VAL A 135 17.70 8.70 7.58
CA VAL A 135 18.76 9.20 6.68
C VAL A 135 19.01 10.70 6.88
N LEU A 136 17.96 11.50 7.06
CA LEU A 136 18.02 12.97 7.14
C LEU A 136 17.96 13.53 8.56
N SER A 137 17.72 12.69 9.57
CA SER A 137 17.74 13.02 11.00
C SER A 137 19.06 12.64 11.64
#